data_AF-A0A7H4MM83-F1
#
_entry.id   AF-A0A7H4MM83-F1
#
_cell.length_a   1.000
_cell.length_b   1.000
_cell.length_c   1.000
_cell.angle_alpha   90.00
_cell.angle_beta   90.00
_cell.angle_gamma   90.00
#
_symmetry.space_group_name_H-M   'P 1'
#
loop_
_entity.id
_entity.type
_entity.pdbx_description
1 polymer ?
#
loop_
_entity_poly.entity_id
_entity_poly.type
_entity_poly.pdbx_seq_one_letter_code
_entity_poly.pdbx_strand_id
1 'polypeptide(L)'
;MLMRVAESHVRFGHFEHFYYRREPQKVQQLADYVIRHHWPQLQDEADKYLLWFRDVVTRTAQTIASWQTVGFAHGVMNTDNMSILGLTIDYGPYGFLDDFSTGLHLQPLRLSGALQF
;
A
#
# COMPACT_ATOMS: atom_id res chain seq x y z
N MET A 1 -20.62 -3.27 12.86
CA MET A 1 -19.78 -2.22 12.26
C MET A 1 -18.45 -2.20 13.01
N LEU A 2 -17.34 -1.90 12.32
CA LEU A 2 -16.00 -1.79 12.92
C LEU A 2 -15.48 -0.36 12.72
N MET A 3 -14.94 0.23 13.78
CA MET A 3 -14.29 1.54 13.70
C MET A 3 -12.83 1.33 13.31
N ARG A 4 -12.39 1.96 12.20
CA ARG A 4 -11.00 1.92 11.75
C ARG A 4 -10.33 3.27 11.96
N VAL A 5 -9.14 3.27 12.55
CA VAL A 5 -8.32 4.45 12.79
C VAL A 5 -6.96 4.25 12.13
N ALA A 6 -6.48 5.25 11.41
CA ALA A 6 -5.17 5.27 10.77
C ALA A 6 -4.74 6.73 10.56
N GLU A 7 -3.44 6.98 10.46
CA GLU A 7 -2.90 8.32 10.15
C GLU A 7 -3.42 8.84 8.79
N SER A 8 -3.60 7.93 7.83
CA SER A 8 -4.20 8.23 6.53
C SER A 8 -4.86 7.00 5.93
N HIS A 9 -5.87 7.25 5.09
CA HIS A 9 -6.54 6.24 4.27
C HIS A 9 -6.23 6.41 2.77
N VAL A 10 -5.26 7.26 2.42
CA VAL A 10 -4.80 7.40 1.03
C VAL A 10 -4.12 6.11 0.58
N ARG A 11 -4.43 5.70 -0.64
CA ARG A 11 -4.04 4.41 -1.26
C ARG A 11 -3.40 4.68 -2.62
N PHE A 12 -2.65 3.73 -3.18
CA PHE A 12 -2.12 3.88 -4.54
C PHE A 12 -3.26 4.10 -5.56
N GLY A 13 -4.37 3.38 -5.38
CA GLY A 13 -5.57 3.53 -6.21
C GLY A 13 -6.16 4.95 -6.27
N HIS A 14 -5.92 5.80 -5.26
CA HIS A 14 -6.36 7.20 -5.32
C HIS A 14 -5.59 8.01 -6.37
N PHE A 15 -4.28 7.75 -6.53
CA PHE A 15 -3.46 8.37 -7.56
C PHE A 15 -3.83 7.84 -8.94
N GLU A 16 -4.01 6.53 -9.06
CA GLU A 16 -4.44 5.88 -10.30
C GLU A 16 -5.79 6.42 -10.79
N HIS A 17 -6.76 6.61 -9.90
CA HIS A 17 -8.07 7.17 -10.23
C HIS A 17 -7.98 8.51 -10.96
N PHE A 18 -7.19 9.45 -10.44
CA PHE A 18 -7.01 10.76 -11.09
C PHE A 18 -6.14 10.68 -12.34
N TYR A 19 -5.12 9.81 -12.33
CA TYR A 19 -4.25 9.60 -13.48
C TYR A 19 -5.03 9.05 -14.69
N TYR A 20 -5.81 7.99 -14.51
CA TYR A 20 -6.61 7.38 -15.59
C TYR A 20 -7.75 8.28 -16.08
N ARG A 21 -8.19 9.25 -15.26
CA ARG A 21 -9.13 10.30 -15.66
C ARG A 21 -8.48 11.46 -16.40
N ARG A 22 -7.16 11.44 -16.60
CA ARG A 22 -6.38 12.53 -17.22
C ARG A 22 -6.52 13.85 -16.45
N GLU A 23 -6.53 13.77 -15.12
CA GLU A 23 -6.59 14.92 -14.21
C GLU A 23 -5.24 15.09 -13.46
N PRO A 24 -4.12 15.38 -14.16
CA PRO A 24 -2.78 15.39 -13.58
C PRO A 24 -2.61 16.44 -12.46
N GLN A 25 -3.36 17.54 -12.52
CA GLN A 25 -3.35 18.55 -11.47
C GLN A 25 -3.87 17.97 -10.14
N LYS A 26 -4.84 17.04 -10.18
CA LYS A 26 -5.34 16.38 -8.97
C LYS A 26 -4.39 15.32 -8.43
N VAL A 27 -3.67 14.62 -9.31
CA VAL A 27 -2.57 13.73 -8.90
C VAL A 27 -1.53 14.54 -8.12
N GLN A 28 -1.12 15.69 -8.66
CA GLN A 28 -0.18 16.59 -8.00
C GLN A 28 -0.72 17.13 -6.68
N GLN A 29 -1.97 17.60 -6.65
CA GLN A 29 -2.61 18.09 -5.42
C GLN A 29 -2.67 17.01 -4.32
N LEU A 30 -2.97 15.76 -4.69
CA LEU A 30 -2.96 14.66 -3.74
C LEU A 30 -1.55 14.36 -3.23
N ALA A 31 -0.54 14.38 -4.11
CA ALA A 31 0.85 14.21 -3.72
C ALA A 31 1.30 15.33 -2.75
N ASP A 32 1.02 16.60 -3.10
CA ASP A 32 1.32 17.75 -2.25
C ASP A 32 0.63 17.67 -0.89
N TYR A 33 -0.64 17.24 -0.85
CA TYR A 33 -1.38 16.99 0.38
C TYR A 33 -0.69 15.92 1.24
N VAL A 34 -0.36 14.76 0.65
CA VAL A 34 0.26 13.65 1.37
C VAL A 34 1.64 14.03 1.89
N ILE A 35 2.48 14.67 1.07
CA ILE A 35 3.82 15.11 1.48
C ILE A 35 3.72 16.12 2.61
N ARG A 36 2.78 17.08 2.55
CA ARG A 36 2.64 18.10 3.61
C ARG A 36 2.34 17.52 4.98
N HIS A 37 1.52 16.48 5.04
CA HIS A 37 1.05 15.94 6.31
C HIS A 37 1.89 14.77 6.82
N HIS A 38 2.53 14.01 5.93
CA HIS A 38 3.23 12.77 6.30
C HIS A 38 4.74 12.78 5.98
N TRP A 39 5.20 13.74 5.18
CA TRP A 39 6.63 14.02 4.90
C TRP A 39 6.93 15.52 5.00
N PRO A 40 6.61 16.20 6.12
CA PRO A 40 6.80 17.65 6.23
C PRO A 40 8.24 18.08 5.98
N GLN A 41 9.22 17.22 6.27
CA GLN A 41 10.64 17.45 6.03
C GLN A 41 11.02 17.58 4.54
N LEU A 42 10.16 17.14 3.62
CA LEU A 42 10.42 17.20 2.17
C LEU A 42 9.80 18.43 1.49
N GLN A 43 9.08 19.30 2.22
CA GLN A 43 8.32 20.41 1.59
C GLN A 43 9.17 21.35 0.75
N ASP A 44 10.37 21.67 1.23
CA ASP A 44 11.27 22.66 0.62
C ASP A 44 12.34 22.00 -0.27
N GLU A 45 12.29 20.69 -0.44
CA GLU A 45 13.24 19.96 -1.30
C GLU A 45 12.87 20.14 -2.77
N ALA A 46 13.86 20.47 -3.60
CA ALA A 46 13.66 20.61 -5.05
C ALA A 46 13.14 19.31 -5.68
N ASP A 47 13.63 18.17 -5.19
CA ASP A 47 13.28 16.82 -5.68
C ASP A 47 12.25 16.12 -4.78
N LYS A 48 11.39 16.87 -4.08
CA LYS A 48 10.46 16.34 -3.06
C LYS A 48 9.66 15.12 -3.50
N TYR A 49 9.18 15.07 -4.75
CA TYR A 49 8.37 13.95 -5.23
C TYR A 49 9.20 12.68 -5.44
N LEU A 50 10.45 12.81 -5.90
CA LEU A 50 11.36 11.69 -6.06
C LEU A 50 11.76 11.11 -4.70
N LEU A 51 12.12 11.98 -3.76
CA LEU A 51 12.45 11.59 -2.39
C LEU A 51 11.25 10.93 -1.69
N TRP A 52 10.07 11.52 -1.82
CA TRP A 52 8.83 10.97 -1.31
C TRP A 52 8.52 9.59 -1.90
N PHE A 53 8.57 9.44 -3.23
CA PHE A 53 8.28 8.16 -3.87
C PHE A 53 9.29 7.08 -3.49
N ARG A 54 10.58 7.44 -3.35
CA ARG A 54 11.61 6.53 -2.84
C ARG A 54 11.27 6.03 -1.43
N ASP A 55 10.82 6.91 -0.54
CA ASP A 55 10.42 6.51 0.81
C ASP A 55 9.16 5.62 0.81
N VAL A 56 8.17 5.91 -0.04
CA VAL A 56 6.99 5.05 -0.25
C VAL A 56 7.41 3.63 -0.68
N VAL A 57 8.37 3.52 -1.61
CA VAL A 57 8.94 2.22 -2.02
C VAL A 57 9.62 1.53 -0.85
N THR A 58 10.45 2.23 -0.08
CA THR A 58 11.14 1.68 1.10
C THR A 58 10.15 1.16 2.15
N ARG A 59 9.12 1.93 2.50
CA ARG A 59 8.08 1.52 3.45
C ARG A 59 7.28 0.32 2.99
N THR A 60 6.94 0.28 1.70
CA THR A 60 6.25 -0.86 1.10
C THR A 60 7.13 -2.11 1.17
N ALA A 61 8.42 -1.99 0.81
CA ALA A 61 9.36 -3.10 0.90
C ALA A 61 9.52 -3.62 2.34
N GLN A 62 9.62 -2.73 3.34
CA GLN A 62 9.68 -3.11 4.76
C GLN A 62 8.41 -3.83 5.23
N THR A 63 7.25 -3.38 4.77
CA THR A 63 5.96 -4.00 5.10
C THR A 63 5.90 -5.42 4.56
N ILE A 64 6.21 -5.59 3.27
CA ILE A 64 6.23 -6.92 2.64
C ILE A 64 7.29 -7.82 3.29
N ALA A 65 8.50 -7.31 3.53
CA ALA A 65 9.53 -8.07 4.24
C ALA A 65 9.05 -8.53 5.63
N SER A 66 8.38 -7.65 6.37
CA SER A 66 7.82 -8.00 7.68
C SER A 66 6.77 -9.09 7.57
N TRP A 67 5.86 -9.01 6.59
CA TRP A 67 4.85 -10.04 6.34
C TRP A 67 5.48 -11.41 6.08
N GLN A 68 6.53 -11.45 5.24
CA GLN A 68 7.25 -12.68 4.92
C GLN A 68 7.91 -13.28 6.18
N THR A 69 8.51 -12.46 7.04
CA THR A 69 9.20 -12.96 8.25
C THR A 69 8.27 -13.58 9.29
N VAL A 70 6.98 -13.21 9.29
CA VAL A 70 5.98 -13.71 10.25
C VAL A 70 4.98 -14.68 9.63
N GLY A 71 5.17 -15.08 8.37
CA GLY A 71 4.25 -15.99 7.69
C GLY A 71 2.90 -15.37 7.35
N PHE A 72 2.80 -14.04 7.24
CA PHE A 72 1.53 -13.36 6.93
C PHE A 72 1.29 -13.30 5.42
N ALA A 73 0.16 -13.84 4.98
CA ALA A 73 -0.38 -13.65 3.64
C ALA A 73 -1.62 -12.75 3.71
N HIS A 74 -1.57 -11.61 3.01
CA HIS A 74 -2.68 -10.65 2.96
C HIS A 74 -3.86 -11.16 2.13
N GLY A 75 -3.57 -11.92 1.09
CA GLY A 75 -4.55 -12.47 0.17
C GLY A 75 -5.18 -11.47 -0.81
N VAL A 76 -5.08 -10.14 -0.65
CA VAL A 76 -5.72 -9.15 -1.57
C VAL A 76 -4.84 -7.89 -1.80
N MET A 77 -3.71 -8.01 -2.49
CA MET A 77 -2.83 -6.87 -2.79
C MET A 77 -3.21 -6.19 -4.12
N ASN A 78 -4.44 -5.69 -4.21
CA ASN A 78 -4.80 -4.75 -5.28
C ASN A 78 -4.26 -3.35 -4.93
N THR A 79 -4.10 -2.48 -5.91
CA THR A 79 -3.54 -1.12 -5.72
C THR A 79 -4.40 -0.23 -4.84
N ASP A 80 -5.71 -0.48 -4.75
CA ASP A 80 -6.59 0.14 -3.79
C ASP A 80 -6.36 -0.37 -2.36
N ASN A 81 -5.81 -1.56 -2.13
CA ASN A 81 -5.46 -2.04 -0.78
C ASN A 81 -4.03 -1.68 -0.35
N MET A 82 -3.27 -0.97 -1.19
CA MET A 82 -1.93 -0.52 -0.85
C MET A 82 -1.96 0.87 -0.23
N SER A 83 -1.65 0.96 1.06
CA SER A 83 -1.52 2.23 1.78
C SER A 83 -0.34 3.05 1.25
N ILE A 84 -0.53 4.36 1.06
CA ILE A 84 0.59 5.26 0.70
C ILE A 84 1.66 5.36 1.80
N LEU A 85 1.30 5.02 3.04
CA LEU A 85 2.19 5.09 4.21
C LEU A 85 2.89 3.77 4.52
N GLY A 86 2.67 2.71 3.74
CA GLY A 86 3.17 1.37 4.05
C GLY A 86 2.47 0.73 5.26
N LEU A 87 1.18 1.00 5.45
CA LEU A 87 0.38 0.33 6.47
C LEU A 87 -0.29 -0.93 5.90
N THR A 88 -0.40 -1.98 6.72
CA THR A 88 -1.28 -3.11 6.39
C THR A 88 -2.73 -2.68 6.59
N ILE A 89 -3.56 -2.76 5.54
CA ILE A 89 -4.95 -2.28 5.56
C ILE A 89 -5.87 -3.27 4.84
N ASP A 90 -7.19 -3.19 5.09
CA ASP A 90 -8.20 -4.03 4.43
C ASP A 90 -7.99 -5.55 4.59
N TYR A 91 -7.97 -5.97 5.85
CA TYR A 91 -8.03 -7.37 6.25
C TYR A 91 -9.34 -8.04 5.78
N GLY A 92 -9.25 -8.80 4.69
CA GLY A 92 -10.32 -9.67 4.19
C GLY A 92 -9.92 -11.14 4.34
N PRO A 93 -9.60 -11.85 3.24
CA PRO A 93 -9.05 -13.21 3.29
C PRO A 93 -7.54 -13.18 3.59
N TYR A 94 -7.16 -12.77 4.80
CA TYR A 94 -5.78 -12.88 5.28
C TYR A 94 -5.57 -14.17 6.07
N GLY A 95 -4.32 -14.57 6.24
CA GLY A 95 -3.95 -15.77 6.99
C GLY A 95 -2.49 -15.74 7.39
N PHE A 96 -2.18 -16.47 8.46
CA PHE A 96 -0.81 -16.78 8.85
C PHE A 96 -0.51 -18.23 8.45
N LEU A 97 0.75 -18.52 8.12
CA LEU A 97 1.20 -19.90 7.92
C LEU A 97 1.09 -20.67 9.23
N ASP A 98 0.34 -21.77 9.21
CA ASP A 98 0.37 -22.78 10.27
C ASP A 98 1.56 -23.73 10.02
N ASP A 99 1.51 -24.46 8.91
CA ASP A 99 2.66 -25.19 8.36
C ASP A 99 3.37 -24.32 7.31
N PHE A 100 4.71 -24.38 7.27
CA PHE A 100 5.46 -23.63 6.28
C PHE A 100 5.14 -24.11 4.86
N SER A 101 4.54 -23.22 4.07
CA SER A 101 4.22 -23.44 2.66
C SER A 101 4.38 -22.14 1.89
N THR A 102 5.32 -22.12 0.93
CA THR A 102 5.50 -20.98 0.02
C THR A 102 4.38 -20.84 -1.01
N GLY A 103 3.45 -21.81 -1.06
CA GLY A 103 2.30 -21.80 -1.97
C GLY A 103 0.97 -21.52 -1.28
N LEU A 104 0.97 -21.03 -0.04
CA LEU A 104 -0.28 -20.75 0.69
C LEU A 104 -1.14 -19.79 -0.13
N HIS A 105 -2.38 -20.22 -0.42
CA HIS A 105 -3.34 -19.45 -1.19
C HIS A 105 -4.63 -19.24 -0.39
N LEU A 106 -5.01 -17.97 -0.21
CA LEU A 106 -6.12 -17.59 0.67
C LEU A 106 -7.41 -17.21 -0.07
N GLN A 107 -7.36 -17.04 -1.40
CA GLN A 107 -8.54 -16.72 -2.21
C GLN A 107 -9.03 -17.94 -2.99
N PRO A 108 -10.17 -18.55 -2.65
CA PRO A 108 -10.67 -19.73 -3.38
C PRO A 108 -10.96 -19.47 -4.87
N LEU A 109 -11.15 -18.20 -5.27
CA LEU A 109 -11.57 -17.81 -6.63
C LEU A 109 -10.41 -17.30 -7.52
N ARG A 110 -9.18 -17.13 -7.00
CA ARG A 110 -8.03 -16.69 -7.81
C ARG A 110 -7.22 -17.88 -8.33
N LEU A 111 -7.49 -18.29 -9.56
CA LEU A 111 -6.80 -19.42 -10.20
C LEU A 111 -5.36 -19.12 -10.63
N SER A 112 -4.90 -17.87 -10.57
CA SER A 112 -3.64 -17.43 -11.19
C SER A 112 -2.40 -17.49 -10.29
N GLY A 113 -2.48 -17.99 -9.06
CA GLY A 113 -1.36 -17.99 -8.11
C GLY A 113 -0.89 -16.60 -7.65
N ALA A 114 -1.44 -15.53 -8.23
CA ALA A 114 -1.21 -14.16 -7.79
C ALA A 114 -1.72 -13.99 -6.36
N LEU A 115 -0.87 -13.47 -5.46
CA LEU A 115 -1.09 -13.30 -4.02
C LEU A 115 -0.97 -14.57 -3.17
N GLN A 116 -0.23 -15.58 -3.65
CA GLN A 116 0.35 -16.58 -2.74
C GLN A 116 1.32 -15.90 -1.77
N PHE A 117 1.59 -16.59 -0.66
CA PHE A 117 2.56 -16.15 0.34
C PHE A 117 3.90 -15.74 -0.29
#